data_AF-A0A0B1S328-F1
#
_entry.id   AF-A0A0B1S328-F1
#
_cell.length_a   1.000
_cell.length_b   1.000
_cell.length_c   1.000
_cell.angle_alpha   90.00
_cell.angle_beta   90.00
_cell.angle_gamma   90.00
#
_symmetry.space_group_name_H-M   'P 1'
#
loop_
_entity.id
_entity.type
_entity.pdbx_description
1 polymer ?
#
loop_
_entity_poly.entity_id
_entity_poly.type
_entity_poly.pdbx_seq_one_letter_code
_entity_poly.pdbx_strand_id
1 'polypeptide(L)'
;MTHGRLTTTCKKHKSIDYRHWGIPLSRRFRSLKLWFVIRCYGIEGLQKYIREHVRLAKKMEALLRADQVFEIIGDVIMGLVCFRMRGSDERNQQLLTRLNSSGRIHMVSLPNQSPPFSSLLHFLGLLWFHDSKRY
;
A
#
# COMPACT_ATOMS: atom_id res chain seq x y z
N MET A 1 28.20 50.26 -41.63
CA MET A 1 28.87 49.25 -40.78
C MET A 1 27.86 48.72 -39.77
N THR A 2 27.14 47.65 -40.11
CA THR A 2 26.13 47.02 -39.25
C THR A 2 26.76 45.81 -38.58
N HIS A 3 27.07 45.89 -37.27
CA HIS A 3 27.47 44.72 -36.50
C HIS A 3 26.23 43.88 -36.16
N GLY A 4 25.95 42.89 -37.00
CA GLY A 4 24.98 41.83 -36.72
C GLY A 4 25.48 40.93 -35.60
N ARG A 5 24.87 41.03 -34.42
CA ARG A 5 25.12 40.14 -33.28
C ARG A 5 24.37 38.83 -33.50
N LEU A 6 25.08 37.79 -33.94
CA LEU A 6 24.58 36.41 -33.95
C LEU A 6 24.37 35.95 -32.50
N THR A 7 23.14 35.94 -32.01
CA THR A 7 22.79 35.24 -30.78
C THR A 7 22.66 33.75 -31.10
N THR A 8 23.75 33.01 -30.88
CA THR A 8 23.71 31.54 -30.86
C THR A 8 22.75 31.10 -29.76
N THR A 9 21.56 30.64 -30.13
CA THR A 9 20.62 30.01 -29.21
C THR A 9 21.19 28.63 -28.84
N CYS A 10 21.87 28.56 -27.70
CA CYS A 10 22.27 27.28 -27.13
C CYS A 10 21.01 26.55 -26.65
N LYS A 11 20.59 25.53 -27.40
CA LYS A 11 19.41 24.70 -27.11
C LYS A 11 19.67 23.90 -25.83
N LYS A 12 19.35 24.49 -24.66
CA LYS A 12 19.47 23.83 -23.36
C LYS A 12 18.45 22.70 -23.27
N HIS A 13 18.93 21.45 -23.29
CA HIS A 13 18.11 20.28 -22.96
C HIS A 13 17.72 20.39 -21.48
N LYS A 14 16.48 20.83 -21.21
CA LYS A 14 16.02 21.17 -19.86
C LYS A 14 15.69 19.87 -19.11
N SER A 15 16.59 19.42 -18.26
CA SER A 15 16.31 18.33 -17.32
C SER A 15 15.17 18.72 -16.38
N ILE A 16 14.23 17.81 -16.15
CA ILE A 16 13.07 18.05 -15.28
C ILE A 16 13.54 18.30 -13.84
N ASP A 17 13.13 19.43 -13.25
CA ASP A 17 13.45 19.77 -11.87
C ASP A 17 12.40 19.20 -10.90
N TYR A 18 12.73 18.09 -10.25
CA TYR A 18 11.86 17.41 -9.30
C TYR A 18 11.79 18.08 -7.91
N ARG A 19 12.48 19.21 -7.69
CA ARG A 19 12.47 19.92 -6.39
C ARG A 19 11.15 20.62 -6.12
N HIS A 20 10.45 21.07 -7.16
CA HIS A 20 9.18 21.78 -7.01
C HIS A 20 7.98 20.87 -6.68
N TRP A 21 8.17 19.55 -6.69
CA TRP A 21 7.10 18.56 -6.45
C TRP A 21 6.97 18.18 -4.97
N GLY A 22 7.69 18.86 -4.08
CA GLY A 22 7.64 18.61 -2.65
C GLY A 22 8.13 19.80 -1.85
N ILE A 23 7.82 19.78 -0.56
CA ILE A 23 8.18 20.83 0.41
C ILE A 23 9.70 20.88 0.72
N PRO A 24 10.44 19.76 0.85
CA PRO A 24 11.84 19.83 1.29
C PRO A 24 12.82 20.19 0.17
N LEU A 25 13.72 21.14 0.43
CA LEU A 25 14.75 21.58 -0.53
C LEU A 25 15.86 20.55 -0.77
N SER A 26 16.17 19.69 0.20
CA SER A 26 17.14 18.59 0.07
C SER A 26 16.48 17.24 0.37
N ARG A 27 16.77 16.21 -0.45
CA ARG A 27 16.13 14.89 -0.38
C ARG A 27 17.11 13.75 -0.68
N ARG A 28 16.95 12.63 0.02
CA ARG A 28 17.74 11.39 -0.20
C ARG A 28 17.35 10.71 -1.52
N PHE A 29 18.31 10.06 -2.19
CA PHE A 29 18.12 9.40 -3.49
C PHE A 29 17.41 8.03 -3.39
N ARG A 30 16.16 8.03 -2.92
CA ARG A 30 15.37 6.80 -2.69
C ARG A 30 15.11 5.98 -3.96
N SER A 31 15.13 6.63 -5.13
CA SER A 31 14.93 5.97 -6.43
C SER A 31 16.05 4.99 -6.76
N LEU A 32 17.28 5.20 -6.26
CA LEU A 32 18.36 4.24 -6.48
C LEU A 32 18.05 2.89 -5.84
N LYS A 33 17.49 2.90 -4.61
CA LYS A 33 17.03 1.68 -3.94
C LYS A 33 15.95 0.97 -4.76
N LEU A 34 14.98 1.72 -5.27
CA LEU A 34 13.90 1.15 -6.10
C LEU A 34 14.45 0.60 -7.43
N TRP A 35 15.39 1.31 -8.05
CA TRP A 35 16.03 0.88 -9.30
C TRP A 35 16.73 -0.47 -9.13
N PHE A 36 17.49 -0.66 -8.04
CA PHE A 36 18.10 -1.96 -7.76
C PHE A 36 17.07 -3.08 -7.59
N VAL A 37 15.96 -2.82 -6.88
CA VAL A 37 14.89 -3.82 -6.74
C VAL A 37 14.32 -4.21 -8.11
N ILE A 38 13.98 -3.23 -8.96
CA ILE A 38 13.42 -3.51 -10.28
C ILE A 38 14.44 -4.24 -11.18
N ARG A 39 15.71 -3.85 -11.13
CA ARG A 39 16.77 -4.49 -11.94
C ARG A 39 17.12 -5.90 -11.48
N CYS A 40 17.12 -6.17 -10.18
CA CYS A 40 17.45 -7.48 -9.64
C CYS A 40 16.29 -8.48 -9.79
N TYR A 41 15.05 -8.07 -9.49
CA TYR A 41 13.89 -8.97 -9.53
C TYR A 41 13.19 -9.00 -10.89
N GLY A 42 13.28 -7.92 -11.67
CA GLY A 42 12.49 -7.76 -12.87
C GLY A 42 10.99 -7.62 -12.60
N ILE A 43 10.22 -7.42 -13.68
CA ILE A 43 8.75 -7.26 -13.58
C ILE A 43 8.10 -8.59 -13.18
N GLU A 44 8.49 -9.68 -13.83
CA GLU A 44 7.93 -11.02 -13.58
C GLU A 44 8.22 -11.50 -12.16
N GLY A 45 9.42 -11.25 -11.64
CA GLY A 45 9.80 -11.60 -10.27
C GLY A 45 8.96 -10.85 -9.23
N LEU A 46 8.75 -9.55 -9.42
CA LEU A 46 7.88 -8.76 -8.55
C LEU A 46 6.43 -9.24 -8.60
N GLN A 47 5.89 -9.52 -9.80
CA GLN A 47 4.55 -10.07 -9.95
C GLN A 47 4.40 -11.44 -9.28
N LYS A 48 5.41 -12.32 -9.41
CA LYS A 48 5.42 -13.62 -8.75
C LYS A 48 5.45 -13.47 -7.22
N TYR A 49 6.27 -12.55 -6.71
CA TYR A 49 6.39 -12.27 -5.28
C TYR A 49 5.05 -11.81 -4.69
N ILE A 50 4.37 -10.87 -5.36
CA ILE A 50 3.05 -10.39 -4.92
C ILE A 50 2.03 -11.54 -4.97
N ARG A 51 1.96 -12.29 -6.08
CA ARG A 51 1.05 -13.44 -6.21
C ARG A 51 1.24 -14.49 -5.12
N GLU A 52 2.48 -14.74 -4.71
CA GLU A 52 2.77 -15.67 -3.62
C GLU A 52 2.23 -15.17 -2.27
N HIS A 53 2.36 -13.87 -1.98
CA HIS A 53 1.77 -13.30 -0.76
C HIS A 53 0.24 -13.42 -0.76
N VAL A 54 -0.40 -13.20 -1.92
CA VAL A 54 -1.86 -13.40 -2.05
C VAL A 54 -2.23 -14.86 -1.83
N ARG A 55 -1.47 -15.80 -2.39
CA ARG A 55 -1.68 -17.24 -2.20
C ARG A 55 -1.57 -17.64 -0.73
N LEU A 56 -0.58 -17.10 -0.01
CA LEU A 56 -0.38 -17.34 1.42
C LEU A 56 -1.53 -16.78 2.26
N ALA A 57 -1.99 -15.56 1.95
CA ALA A 57 -3.15 -14.96 2.63
C ALA A 57 -4.43 -15.80 2.39
N LYS A 58 -4.65 -16.29 1.17
CA LYS A 58 -5.77 -17.19 0.87
C LYS A 58 -5.67 -18.54 1.57
N LYS A 59 -4.46 -19.07 1.73
CA LYS A 59 -4.23 -20.27 2.55
C LYS A 59 -4.61 -20.03 4.01
N MET A 60 -4.20 -18.90 4.59
CA MET A 60 -4.57 -18.52 5.95
C MET A 60 -6.09 -18.32 6.09
N GLU A 61 -6.73 -17.70 5.11
CA GLU A 61 -8.20 -17.57 5.04
C GLU A 61 -8.88 -18.94 5.14
N ALA A 62 -8.45 -19.91 4.34
CA ALA A 62 -9.03 -21.25 4.35
C ALA A 62 -8.86 -21.96 5.71
N LEU A 63 -7.68 -21.83 6.34
CA LEU A 63 -7.43 -22.39 7.67
C LEU A 63 -8.31 -21.74 8.74
N LEU A 64 -8.48 -20.42 8.70
CA LEU A 64 -9.33 -19.70 9.65
C LEU A 64 -10.82 -19.98 9.44
N ARG A 65 -11.26 -20.20 8.20
CA ARG A 65 -12.66 -20.58 7.90
C ARG A 65 -12.97 -22.02 8.31
N ALA A 66 -11.99 -22.91 8.31
CA ALA A 66 -12.17 -24.29 8.74
C ALA A 66 -12.40 -24.40 10.26
N ASP A 67 -11.86 -23.45 11.04
CA ASP A 67 -12.03 -23.40 12.48
C ASP A 67 -13.22 -22.50 12.87
N GLN A 68 -14.19 -23.07 13.60
CA GLN A 68 -15.40 -22.34 14.02
C GLN A 68 -15.10 -21.27 15.09
N VAL A 69 -13.95 -21.31 15.75
CA VAL A 69 -13.56 -20.35 16.80
C VAL A 69 -13.30 -18.97 16.22
N PHE A 70 -12.91 -18.87 14.95
CA PHE A 70 -12.56 -17.61 14.31
C PHE A 70 -13.66 -17.14 13.36
N GLU A 71 -13.71 -15.83 13.18
CA GLU A 71 -14.52 -15.19 12.16
C GLU A 71 -13.67 -14.16 11.40
N ILE A 72 -13.80 -14.17 10.08
CA ILE A 72 -13.05 -13.28 9.20
C ILE A 72 -13.86 -12.02 8.99
N ILE A 73 -13.22 -10.86 9.17
CA ILE A 73 -13.84 -9.55 9.07
C ILE A 73 -13.46 -8.95 7.72
N GLY A 74 -14.41 -8.98 6.79
CA GLY A 74 -14.25 -8.48 5.42
C GLY A 74 -13.60 -9.48 4.46
N ASP A 75 -13.33 -9.01 3.25
CA ASP A 75 -12.75 -9.83 2.19
C ASP A 75 -11.22 -9.84 2.26
N VAL A 76 -10.63 -11.02 2.11
CA VAL A 76 -9.17 -11.16 2.00
C VAL A 76 -8.73 -10.75 0.61
N ILE A 77 -8.25 -9.52 0.51
CA ILE A 77 -7.72 -8.89 -0.70
C ILE A 77 -6.21 -8.73 -0.53
N MET A 78 -5.44 -9.23 -1.51
CA MET A 78 -3.97 -9.26 -1.48
C MET A 78 -3.40 -10.05 -0.28
N GLY A 79 -2.53 -9.43 0.52
CA GLY A 79 -1.75 -10.06 1.58
C GLY A 79 -2.22 -9.78 3.01
N LEU A 80 -3.41 -9.19 3.19
CA LEU A 80 -3.95 -8.82 4.49
C LEU A 80 -5.17 -9.70 4.84
N VAL A 81 -5.15 -10.27 6.04
CA VAL A 81 -6.26 -11.07 6.58
C VAL A 81 -6.67 -10.47 7.92
N CYS A 82 -7.88 -9.94 7.99
CA CYS A 82 -8.47 -9.43 9.22
C CYS A 82 -9.40 -10.49 9.80
N PHE A 83 -9.15 -10.90 11.05
CA PHE A 83 -9.96 -11.90 11.73
C PHE A 83 -10.09 -11.54 13.21
N ARG A 84 -11.11 -12.09 13.86
CA ARG A 84 -11.29 -12.04 15.30
C ARG A 84 -11.69 -13.41 15.81
N MET A 85 -11.42 -13.68 17.09
CA MET A 85 -12.06 -14.80 17.76
C MET A 85 -13.52 -14.48 18.04
N ARG A 86 -14.41 -15.46 17.85
CA ARG A 86 -15.81 -15.35 18.28
C ARG A 86 -15.89 -15.19 19.79
N GLY A 87 -16.80 -14.33 20.23
CA GLY A 87 -17.05 -14.07 21.66
C GLY A 87 -16.68 -12.64 22.04
N SER A 88 -16.02 -12.48 23.19
CA SER A 88 -15.75 -11.17 23.78
C SER A 88 -14.42 -10.57 23.32
N ASP A 89 -14.36 -9.24 23.27
CA ASP A 89 -13.18 -8.50 22.82
C ASP A 89 -11.98 -8.70 23.77
N GLU A 90 -12.22 -8.96 25.05
CA GLU A 90 -11.16 -9.25 26.03
C GLU A 90 -10.39 -10.52 25.67
N ARG A 91 -11.08 -11.56 25.17
CA ARG A 91 -10.41 -12.80 24.71
C ARG A 91 -9.52 -12.51 23.51
N ASN A 92 -9.98 -11.67 22.58
CA ASN A 92 -9.20 -11.28 21.41
C ASN A 92 -7.95 -10.48 21.80
N GLN A 93 -8.08 -9.56 22.77
CA GLN A 93 -6.95 -8.83 23.32
C GLN A 93 -5.95 -9.73 24.07
N GLN A 94 -6.44 -10.69 24.86
CA GLN A 94 -5.57 -11.65 25.53
C GLN A 94 -4.81 -12.53 24.53
N LEU A 95 -5.46 -12.99 23.46
CA LEU A 95 -4.80 -13.72 22.38
C LEU A 95 -3.71 -12.87 21.73
N LEU A 96 -4.02 -11.62 21.39
CA LEU A 96 -3.06 -10.69 20.79
C LEU A 96 -1.83 -10.49 21.68
N THR A 97 -2.03 -10.24 22.97
CA THR A 97 -0.95 -10.06 23.93
C THR A 97 -0.09 -11.32 24.05
N ARG A 98 -0.70 -12.51 24.09
CA ARG A 98 0.03 -13.79 24.14
C ARG A 98 0.83 -14.06 22.86
N LEU A 99 0.27 -13.75 21.70
CA LEU A 99 0.96 -13.93 20.43
C LEU A 99 2.16 -12.98 20.31
N ASN A 100 1.97 -11.71 20.65
CA ASN A 100 3.04 -10.71 20.62
C ASN A 100 4.12 -11.00 21.66
N SER A 101 3.76 -11.45 22.88
CA SER A 101 4.74 -11.80 23.91
C SER A 101 5.56 -13.04 23.56
N SER A 102 5.02 -13.94 22.73
CA SER A 102 5.76 -15.12 22.26
C SER A 102 6.96 -14.78 21.36
N GLY A 103 6.99 -13.57 20.76
CA GLY A 103 8.05 -13.12 19.85
C GLY A 103 8.10 -13.82 18.49
N ARG A 104 7.24 -14.82 18.24
CA ARG A 104 7.21 -15.57 16.97
C ARG A 104 6.40 -14.87 15.90
N ILE A 105 5.33 -14.19 16.30
CA ILE A 105 4.40 -13.51 15.41
C ILE A 105 4.09 -12.15 16.03
N HIS A 106 4.11 -11.11 15.20
CA HIS A 106 3.68 -9.79 15.59
C HIS A 106 2.37 -9.45 14.87
N MET A 107 1.34 -9.16 15.65
CA MET A 107 0.03 -8.74 15.17
C MET A 107 -0.32 -7.36 15.73
N VAL A 108 -1.14 -6.62 14.99
CA VAL A 108 -1.59 -5.29 15.37
C VAL A 108 -3.09 -5.33 15.58
N SER A 109 -3.56 -4.74 16.69
CA SER A 109 -4.99 -4.58 16.95
C SER A 109 -5.57 -3.52 16.01
N LEU A 110 -6.71 -3.81 15.39
CA LEU A 110 -7.50 -2.84 14.65
C LEU A 110 -8.80 -2.58 15.43
N PRO A 111 -9.18 -1.31 15.65
CA PRO A 111 -10.44 -1.00 16.31
C PRO A 111 -11.63 -1.47 15.47
N ASN A 112 -12.70 -1.92 16.12
CA ASN A 112 -13.89 -2.51 15.51
C ASN A 112 -14.79 -1.48 14.75
N GLN A 113 -14.22 -0.37 14.29
CA GLN A 113 -14.92 0.73 13.62
C GLN A 113 -14.38 0.99 12.20
N SER A 114 -14.04 -0.07 11.47
CA SER A 114 -13.80 0.08 10.04
C SER A 114 -15.05 -0.35 9.28
N PRO A 115 -15.75 0.57 8.58
CA PRO A 115 -16.70 0.11 7.56
C PRO A 115 -15.92 -0.80 6.59
N PRO A 116 -16.53 -1.89 6.09
CA PRO A 116 -15.83 -2.81 5.22
C PRO A 116 -15.18 -2.03 4.07
N PHE A 117 -13.92 -2.32 3.71
CA PHE A 117 -13.22 -1.57 2.65
C PHE A 117 -14.01 -1.53 1.32
N SER A 118 -14.94 -2.46 1.11
CA SER A 118 -15.90 -2.45 0.00
C SER A 118 -16.89 -1.29 0.03
N SER A 119 -17.36 -0.84 1.20
CA SER A 119 -18.28 0.30 1.31
C SER A 119 -17.55 1.64 1.15
N LEU A 120 -16.26 1.71 1.50
CA LEU A 120 -15.42 2.89 1.25
C LEU A 120 -15.14 3.11 -0.25
N LEU A 121 -14.98 2.05 -1.04
CA LEU A 121 -14.83 2.19 -2.50
C LEU A 121 -16.10 2.71 -3.18
N HIS A 122 -17.28 2.32 -2.67
CA HIS A 122 -18.55 2.86 -3.15
C HIS A 122 -18.72 4.34 -2.79
N PHE A 123 -18.33 4.73 -1.57
CA PHE A 123 -18.39 6.12 -1.12
C PHE A 123 -17.36 7.02 -1.81
N LEU A 124 -16.13 6.55 -2.04
CA LEU A 124 -15.13 7.31 -2.79
C LEU A 124 -15.50 7.45 -4.27
N GLY A 125 -16.12 6.42 -4.88
CA GLY A 125 -16.65 6.51 -6.24
C GLY A 125 -17.77 7.56 -6.37
N LEU A 126 -18.70 7.61 -5.42
CA LEU A 126 -19.77 8.62 -5.39
C LEU A 126 -19.27 10.03 -5.07
N LEU A 127 -18.32 10.17 -4.15
CA LEU A 127 -17.74 11.47 -3.80
C LEU A 127 -16.90 12.05 -4.95
N TRP A 128 -16.14 11.20 -5.66
CA TRP A 128 -15.37 11.61 -6.83
C TRP A 128 -16.28 11.93 -8.03
N PHE A 129 -17.37 11.18 -8.24
CA PHE A 129 -18.33 11.47 -9.30
C PHE A 129 -19.15 12.75 -9.04
N HIS A 130 -19.40 13.09 -7.77
CA HIS A 130 -20.09 14.34 -7.42
C HIS A 130 -19.19 15.57 -7.63
N ASP A 131 -17.87 15.45 -7.44
CA ASP A 131 -16.92 16.55 -7.62
C ASP A 131 -16.59 16.83 -9.10
N SER A 132 -16.78 15.84 -9.98
CA SER A 132 -16.55 16.00 -11.44
C SER A 132 -17.58 16.88 -12.17
N LYS A 133 -18.63 17.37 -11.52
CA LYS A 133 -19.61 18.31 -12.12
C LYS A 133 -19.36 19.79 -11.77
N ARG A 134 -18.23 20.12 -11.15
CA ARG A 134 -17.84 21.50 -10.79
C ARG A 134 -16.59 22.03 -11.49
N TYR A 135 -16.22 21.46 -12.64
CA TYR A 135 -15.22 22.02 -13.55
C TYR A 135 -15.71 21.95 -14.99
#